data_AF-A0A101IS72-F1
#
_entry.id   AF-A0A101IS72-F1
#
_cell.length_a   1.000
_cell.length_b   1.000
_cell.length_c   1.000
_cell.angle_alpha   90.00
_cell.angle_beta   90.00
_cell.angle_gamma   90.00
#
_symmetry.space_group_name_H-M   'P 1'
#
loop_
_entity.id
_entity.type
_entity.pdbx_description
1 polymer ?
#
loop_
_entity_poly.entity_id
_entity_poly.type
_entity_poly.pdbx_seq_one_letter_code
_entity_poly.pdbx_strand_id
1 'polypeptide(L)'
;MTAYDQEDIVISAGEVAWASSDDTVGTIDANGLFTALERGTVTLTASADGVSGTACVTVKHRGQTDHGLHRGWKDPAVHGDRL
;
A
#
# COMPACT_ATOMS: atom_id res chain seq x y z
N MET A 1 20.88 1.57 2.33
CA MET A 1 20.20 1.35 3.63
C MET A 1 21.07 0.43 4.46
N THR A 2 21.20 0.65 5.76
CA THR A 2 21.99 -0.21 6.64
C THR A 2 21.08 -0.70 7.75
N ALA A 3 20.89 -2.01 7.85
CA ALA A 3 20.19 -2.65 8.95
C ALA A 3 21.21 -3.20 9.96
N TYR A 4 20.88 -3.15 11.25
CA TYR A 4 21.74 -3.59 12.35
C TYR A 4 21.03 -4.70 13.13
N ASP A 5 21.76 -5.72 13.58
CA ASP A 5 21.22 -6.79 14.44
C ASP A 5 21.22 -6.40 15.94
N GLN A 6 20.82 -7.33 16.82
CA GLN A 6 20.79 -7.11 18.27
C GLN A 6 22.20 -6.85 18.87
N GLU A 7 23.25 -7.20 18.14
CA GLU A 7 24.64 -7.02 18.54
C GLU A 7 25.29 -5.77 17.91
N ASP A 8 24.48 -4.91 17.27
CA ASP A 8 24.90 -3.66 16.61
C ASP A 8 25.87 -3.91 15.43
N ILE A 9 25.82 -5.11 14.86
CA ILE A 9 26.58 -5.49 13.68
C ILE A 9 25.81 -5.04 12.43
N VAL A 10 26.52 -4.43 11.50
CA VAL A 10 25.98 -4.14 10.16
C VAL A 10 25.63 -5.47 9.50
N ILE A 11 24.34 -5.73 9.38
CA ILE A 11 23.84 -6.75 8.47
C ILE A 11 24.10 -6.14 7.09
N SER A 12 25.19 -6.54 6.41
CA SER A 12 25.21 -6.42 4.95
C SER A 12 23.94 -7.15 4.55
N ALA A 13 22.96 -6.46 3.96
CA ALA A 13 21.69 -7.07 3.63
C ALA A 13 21.97 -8.30 2.76
N GLY A 14 22.15 -9.45 3.41
CA GLY A 14 22.18 -10.75 2.80
C GLY A 14 20.85 -10.81 2.10
N GLU A 15 20.91 -11.02 0.79
CA GLU A 15 19.80 -11.07 -0.15
C GLU A 15 18.46 -11.28 0.55
N VAL A 16 17.75 -10.17 0.84
CA VAL A 16 16.46 -10.26 1.52
C VAL A 16 15.52 -10.90 0.52
N ALA A 17 15.10 -12.13 0.80
CA ALA A 17 14.13 -12.81 -0.02
C ALA A 17 12.76 -12.18 0.22
N TRP A 18 12.22 -11.54 -0.81
CA TRP A 18 10.90 -10.96 -0.79
C TRP A 18 9.90 -11.90 -1.48
N ALA A 19 8.73 -12.03 -0.89
CA ALA A 19 7.60 -12.74 -1.48
C ALA A 19 6.32 -11.93 -1.33
N SER A 20 5.49 -11.96 -2.37
CA SER A 20 4.13 -11.43 -2.37
C SER A 20 3.14 -12.59 -2.27
N SER A 21 2.08 -12.45 -1.47
CA SER A 21 1.03 -13.46 -1.40
C SER A 21 0.13 -13.47 -2.64
N ASP A 22 0.14 -12.40 -3.43
CA ASP A 22 -0.69 -12.22 -4.63
C ASP A 22 -0.04 -11.24 -5.62
N ASP A 23 0.63 -11.79 -6.64
CA ASP A 23 1.30 -11.03 -7.69
C ASP A 23 0.31 -10.31 -8.63
N THR A 24 -1.00 -10.61 -8.57
CA THR A 24 -2.01 -9.88 -9.34
C THR A 24 -2.37 -8.55 -8.69
N VAL A 25 -2.28 -8.46 -7.35
CA VAL A 25 -2.49 -7.24 -6.57
C VAL A 25 -1.24 -6.36 -6.60
N GLY A 26 -0.05 -6.95 -6.50
CA GLY A 26 1.21 -6.24 -6.69
C GLY A 26 2.44 -7.10 -6.48
N THR A 27 3.56 -6.63 -7.02
CA THR A 27 4.85 -7.34 -7.03
C THR A 27 5.88 -6.58 -6.21
N ILE A 28 6.87 -7.29 -5.65
CA ILE A 28 7.98 -6.70 -4.91
C ILE A 28 9.30 -7.18 -5.50
N ASP A 29 10.26 -6.27 -5.70
CA ASP A 29 11.58 -6.63 -6.21
C ASP A 29 12.55 -7.05 -5.09
N ALA A 30 13.72 -7.54 -5.48
CA ALA A 30 14.77 -7.96 -4.54
C ALA A 30 15.33 -6.80 -3.66
N ASN A 31 15.09 -5.55 -4.06
CA ASN A 31 15.47 -4.36 -3.29
C ASN A 31 14.37 -3.96 -2.28
N GLY A 32 13.23 -4.64 -2.28
CA GLY A 32 12.07 -4.33 -1.44
C GLY A 32 11.15 -3.25 -2.01
N LEU A 33 11.27 -2.90 -3.29
CA LEU A 33 10.39 -1.95 -3.96
C LEU A 33 9.09 -2.66 -4.39
N PHE A 34 7.98 -2.28 -3.76
CA PHE A 34 6.65 -2.78 -4.11
C PHE A 34 5.98 -1.94 -5.23
N THR A 35 5.47 -2.63 -6.26
CA THR A 35 4.70 -2.08 -7.36
C THR A 35 3.27 -2.58 -7.30
N ALA A 36 2.32 -1.67 -7.11
CA ALA A 36 0.89 -1.97 -7.10
C ALA A 36 0.33 -2.17 -8.53
N LEU A 37 -0.45 -3.23 -8.74
CA LEU A 37 -1.05 -3.58 -10.02
C LEU A 37 -2.58 -3.47 -9.99
N GLU A 38 -3.23 -4.15 -9.05
CA GLU A 38 -4.68 -4.15 -8.89
C GLU A 38 -5.09 -3.83 -7.43
N ARG A 39 -6.34 -3.39 -7.25
CA ARG A 39 -6.91 -3.21 -5.91
C ARG A 39 -7.01 -4.55 -5.20
N GLY A 40 -6.60 -4.56 -3.94
CA GLY A 40 -6.65 -5.75 -3.12
C GLY A 40 -5.83 -5.58 -1.86
N THR A 41 -5.79 -6.64 -1.08
CA THR A 41 -4.92 -6.74 0.09
C THR A 41 -3.94 -7.87 -0.16
N VAL A 42 -2.65 -7.57 0.01
CA VAL A 42 -1.57 -8.52 -0.18
C VAL A 42 -0.67 -8.52 1.06
N THR A 43 -0.15 -9.68 1.42
CA THR A 43 0.86 -9.79 2.47
C THR A 43 2.22 -9.97 1.82
N LEU A 44 3.16 -9.13 2.21
CA LEU A 44 4.56 -9.20 1.81
C LEU A 44 5.35 -9.88 2.91
N THR A 45 6.24 -10.80 2.54
CA THR A 45 7.14 -11.48 3.46
C THR A 45 8.58 -11.13 3.09
N ALA A 46 9.35 -10.66 4.08
CA ALA A 46 10.79 -10.46 3.98
C ALA A 46 11.47 -11.56 4.78
N SER A 47 12.45 -12.25 4.20
CA SER A 47 13.25 -13.26 4.91
C SER A 47 14.74 -12.99 4.73
N ALA A 48 15.50 -13.00 5.82
CA ALA A 48 16.95 -12.87 5.83
C ALA A 48 17.55 -13.71 6.96
N ASP A 49 18.58 -14.51 6.66
CA ASP A 49 19.32 -15.32 7.64
C ASP A 49 18.44 -16.15 8.60
N GLY A 50 17.34 -16.71 8.07
CA GLY A 50 16.39 -17.54 8.83
C GLY A 50 15.38 -16.76 9.66
N VAL A 51 15.43 -15.42 9.64
CA VAL A 51 14.45 -14.53 10.25
C VAL A 51 13.46 -14.04 9.20
N SER A 52 12.16 -14.03 9.54
CA SER A 52 11.11 -13.55 8.64
C SER A 52 10.25 -12.46 9.28
N GLY A 53 9.87 -11.45 8.49
CA GLY A 53 8.89 -10.43 8.85
C GLY A 53 7.78 -10.33 7.80
N THR A 54 6.60 -9.86 8.20
CA THR A 54 5.45 -9.70 7.29
C THR A 54 4.85 -8.30 7.34
N ALA A 55 4.41 -7.78 6.20
CA ALA A 55 3.67 -6.52 6.09
C ALA A 55 2.38 -6.71 5.29
N CYS A 56 1.27 -6.18 5.80
CA CYS A 56 -0.01 -6.19 5.09
C CYS A 56 -0.18 -4.88 4.31
N VAL A 57 -0.38 -4.98 2.99
CA VAL A 57 -0.50 -3.84 2.07
C VAL A 57 -1.88 -3.86 1.44
N THR A 58 -2.60 -2.74 1.52
CA THR A 58 -3.88 -2.56 0.84
C THR A 58 -3.74 -1.56 -0.31
N VAL A 59 -3.90 -2.05 -1.54
CA VAL A 59 -3.91 -1.22 -2.75
C VAL A 59 -5.32 -0.66 -2.96
N LYS A 60 -5.40 0.67 -3.00
CA LYS A 60 -6.64 1.40 -3.31
C LYS A 60 -6.50 2.09 -4.66
N HIS A 61 -7.62 2.48 -5.25
CA HIS A 61 -7.59 3.34 -6.43
C HIS A 61 -6.88 4.65 -6.12
N ARG A 62 -6.08 5.14 -7.08
CA ARG A 62 -5.48 6.46 -7.04
C ARG A 62 -6.61 7.50 -7.09
N GLY A 63 -7.06 7.94 -5.92
CA GLY A 63 -8.14 8.89 -5.78
C GLY A 63 -9.53 8.28 -5.88
N GLN A 64 -9.89 7.39 -4.96
CA GLN A 64 -11.17 7.62 -4.29
C GLN A 64 -11.02 8.90 -3.47
N THR A 65 -11.06 10.05 -4.14
CA THR A 65 -11.55 11.23 -3.46
C THR A 65 -12.93 10.84 -2.97
N ASP A 66 -13.25 11.18 -1.72
CA ASP A 66 -14.64 11.39 -1.33
C ASP A 66 -15.20 12.61 -2.09
N HIS A 67 -15.11 12.60 -3.42
CA HIS A 67 -15.76 13.54 -4.33
C HIS A 67 -16.73 12.75 -5.23
N GLY A 68 -17.26 11.64 -4.73
CA GLY A 68 -18.20 10.77 -5.44
C GLY A 68 -19.62 10.73 -4.85
N LEU A 69 -19.85 11.21 -3.62
CA LEU A 69 -21.17 11.11 -2.98
C LEU A 69 -22.03 12.38 -2.98
N HIS A 70 -21.59 13.50 -3.57
CA HIS A 70 -22.46 14.68 -3.71
C HIS A 70 -23.09 14.85 -5.10
N ARG A 71 -23.22 13.77 -5.90
CA ARG A 71 -24.17 13.74 -7.04
C ARG A 71 -25.63 13.58 -6.59
N GLY A 72 -25.99 14.19 -5.47
CA GLY A 72 -27.28 13.95 -4.82
C GLY A 72 -27.83 15.08 -3.96
N TRP A 73 -27.08 16.15 -3.64
CA TRP A 73 -27.72 17.32 -3.04
C TRP A 73 -28.41 18.13 -4.15
N LYS A 74 -29.71 17.89 -4.33
CA LYS A 74 -30.58 18.87 -4.97
C LYS A 74 -30.76 19.99 -3.95
N ASP A 75 -30.24 21.17 -4.24
CA ASP A 75 -30.60 22.38 -3.51
C ASP A 75 -32.13 22.47 -3.42
N PRO A 76 -32.75 22.42 -2.23
CA PRO A 76 -34.17 22.66 -2.14
C PRO A 76 -34.38 24.18 -2.30
N ALA A 77 -35.10 24.53 -3.36
CA ALA A 77 -35.73 25.83 -3.59
C ALA A 77 -34.81 27.05 -3.56
N VAL A 78 -34.43 27.51 -4.76
CA VAL A 78 -34.28 28.94 -5.02
C VAL A 78 -35.59 29.59 -4.59
N HIS A 79 -35.57 30.37 -3.51
CA HIS A 79 -36.70 31.20 -3.13
C HIS A 79 -36.94 32.20 -4.27
N GLY A 80 -37.98 31.95 -5.06
CA GLY A 80 -38.63 33.02 -5.79
C GLY A 80 -39.04 34.07 -4.77
N ASP A 81 -38.48 35.26 -4.87
CA ASP A 81 -39.22 36.35 -5.49
C ASP A 81 -38.33 37.58 -5.65
N ARG A 82 -38.24 38.03 -6.90
CA ARG A 82 -38.02 39.44 -7.22
C ARG A 82 -39.39 39.99 -7.60
N LEU A 83 -40.02 40.75 -6.71
CA LEU A 83 -40.68 42.03 -6.97
C LEU A 83 -40.62 42.87 -5.70
#